data_AF-A0A6F9ZKQ9-F1
#
_entry.id   AF-A0A6F9ZKQ9-F1
#
_cell.length_a   1.000
_cell.length_b   1.000
_cell.length_c   1.000
_cell.angle_alpha   90.00
_cell.angle_beta   90.00
_cell.angle_gamma   90.00
#
_symmetry.space_group_name_H-M   'P 1'
#
loop_
_entity.id
_entity.type
_entity.pdbx_description
1 polymer ?
#
loop_
_entity_poly.entity_id
_entity_poly.type
_entity_poly.pdbx_seq_one_letter_code
_entity_poly.pdbx_strand_id
1 'polypeptide(L)'
;MIEVHMNEGGHQWEKTNLTTLGGDNGRSTYDTYRCTACGLTGKMYHFNHITVQERSRKKLFSCPGMKKTRKIRITCCRAVGSQFANLTPDSIHEVIPTPPGNNGNNGVWVMGVGEPVKVLNGEFTYINE
;
A
#
# COMPACT_ATOMS: atom_id res chain seq x y z
N MET A 1 2.82 14.25 0.87
CA MET A 1 3.41 13.18 1.71
C MET A 1 2.30 12.20 1.99
N ILE A 2 2.60 10.91 2.03
CA ILE A 2 1.63 9.85 2.30
C ILE A 2 1.90 9.36 3.72
N GLU A 3 0.88 9.33 4.55
CA GLU A 3 0.93 8.74 5.87
C GLU A 3 0.24 7.38 5.83
N VAL A 4 0.91 6.34 6.35
CA VAL A 4 0.35 5.00 6.46
C VAL A 4 0.71 4.40 7.80
N HIS A 5 -0.09 3.45 8.26
CA HIS A 5 0.25 2.69 9.45
C HIS A 5 1.44 1.76 9.15
N MET A 6 2.38 1.63 10.09
CA MET A 6 3.65 0.90 9.87
C MET A 6 3.46 -0.58 9.52
N ASN A 7 2.37 -1.20 9.98
CA ASN A 7 2.07 -2.61 9.70
C ASN A 7 1.38 -2.83 8.35
N GLU A 8 1.04 -1.77 7.63
CA GLU A 8 0.41 -1.88 6.31
C GLU A 8 1.45 -2.07 5.20
N GLY A 9 1.04 -2.74 4.13
CA GLY A 9 1.86 -2.88 2.93
C GLY A 9 3.01 -3.88 3.01
N GLY A 10 3.16 -4.62 4.12
CA GLY A 10 4.17 -5.67 4.29
C GLY A 10 5.60 -5.17 4.37
N HIS A 11 5.79 -3.95 4.86
CA HIS A 11 7.12 -3.39 5.09
C HIS A 11 7.69 -3.86 6.44
N GLN A 12 9.00 -4.12 6.45
CA GLN A 12 9.75 -4.45 7.66
C GLN A 12 10.57 -3.23 8.07
N TRP A 13 9.94 -2.32 8.80
CA TRP A 13 10.53 -1.04 9.17
C TRP A 13 11.52 -1.18 10.33
N GLU A 14 12.74 -0.71 10.13
CA GLU A 14 13.75 -0.58 11.18
C GLU A 14 14.14 0.89 11.37
N LYS A 15 14.24 1.31 12.63
CA LYS A 15 14.70 2.65 12.99
C LYS A 15 16.18 2.78 12.66
N THR A 16 16.56 3.84 11.95
CA THR A 16 17.94 4.04 11.48
C THR A 16 18.71 5.09 12.27
N ASN A 17 18.03 5.94 13.05
CA ASN A 17 18.66 6.97 13.87
C ASN A 17 18.75 6.52 15.34
N LEU A 18 19.89 6.80 15.99
CA LEU A 18 20.12 6.43 17.40
C LEU A 18 19.27 7.28 18.36
N THR A 19 19.04 8.55 18.02
CA THR A 19 18.29 9.52 18.83
C THR A 19 17.27 10.22 17.97
N THR A 20 16.12 10.58 18.57
CA THR A 20 15.05 11.30 17.88
C THR A 20 15.53 12.65 17.40
N LEU A 21 15.22 12.97 16.13
CA LEU A 21 15.71 14.15 15.44
C LEU A 21 14.70 15.30 15.56
N GLY A 22 15.22 16.53 15.62
CA GLY A 22 14.42 17.74 15.46
C GLY A 22 14.08 17.99 13.99
N GLY A 23 12.84 18.38 13.71
CA GLY A 23 12.37 18.83 12.40
C GLY A 23 12.90 20.22 12.06
N ASP A 24 12.88 20.53 10.76
CA ASP A 24 13.48 21.75 10.19
C ASP A 24 12.98 23.06 10.83
N ASN A 25 11.76 23.05 11.39
CA ASN A 25 11.13 24.20 12.04
C ASN A 25 11.23 24.17 13.59
N GLY A 26 11.97 23.22 14.17
CA GLY A 26 12.15 23.07 15.63
C GLY A 26 10.90 22.65 16.43
N ARG A 27 9.72 22.53 15.78
CA ARG A 27 8.42 22.25 16.42
C ARG A 27 7.95 20.81 16.35
N SER A 28 8.65 19.96 15.60
CA SER A 28 8.29 18.56 15.41
C SER A 28 9.51 17.69 15.63
N THR A 29 9.37 16.56 16.29
CA THR A 29 10.41 15.54 16.38
C THR A 29 10.07 14.37 15.46
N TYR A 30 11.08 13.67 14.95
CA TYR A 30 10.85 12.48 14.15
C TYR A 30 11.97 11.46 14.27
N ASP A 31 11.61 10.22 14.01
CA ASP A 31 12.54 9.12 13.80
C ASP A 31 12.56 8.72 12.32
N THR A 32 13.72 8.30 11.83
CA THR A 32 13.88 7.83 10.46
C THR A 32 13.84 6.31 10.44
N TYR A 33 13.07 5.75 9.51
CA TYR A 33 12.91 4.32 9.34
C TYR A 33 13.27 3.91 7.92
N ARG A 34 13.78 2.68 7.78
CA ARG A 34 14.07 2.05 6.50
C ARG A 34 13.48 0.64 6.49
N CYS A 35 12.78 0.32 5.41
CA CYS A 35 12.30 -1.03 5.17
C CYS A 35 13.46 -1.93 4.75
N THR A 36 13.72 -3.01 5.47
CA THR A 36 14.81 -3.95 5.16
C THR A 36 14.54 -4.75 3.88
N ALA A 37 13.27 -5.05 3.58
CA ALA A 37 12.87 -5.82 2.41
C ALA A 37 12.99 -5.05 1.07
N CYS A 38 12.70 -3.74 1.05
CA CYS A 38 12.66 -2.95 -0.20
C CYS A 38 13.52 -1.67 -0.19
N GLY A 39 14.13 -1.34 0.94
CA GLY A 39 14.95 -0.14 1.12
C GLY A 39 14.18 1.18 1.13
N LEU A 40 12.84 1.16 1.15
CA LEU A 40 12.04 2.37 1.27
C LEU A 40 12.35 3.09 2.58
N THR A 41 12.43 4.41 2.56
CA THR A 41 12.64 5.23 3.76
C THR A 41 11.41 6.08 4.05
N GLY A 42 11.18 6.33 5.35
CA GLY A 42 10.11 7.19 5.82
C GLY A 42 10.46 7.81 7.17
N LYS A 43 9.65 8.77 7.58
CA LYS A 43 9.79 9.48 8.86
C LYS A 43 8.58 9.19 9.73
N MET A 44 8.80 8.86 11.00
CA MET A 44 7.72 8.69 11.98
C MET A 44 7.65 9.97 12.83
N TYR A 45 6.58 10.73 12.67
CA TYR A 45 6.27 11.90 13.50
C TYR A 45 5.27 11.57 14.61
N HIS A 46 4.42 10.57 14.36
CA HIS A 46 3.36 10.11 15.23
C HIS A 46 3.47 8.61 15.44
N PHE A 47 2.98 8.13 16.57
CA PHE A 47 3.11 6.72 16.93
C PHE A 47 2.48 5.82 15.85
N ASN A 48 3.22 4.78 15.46
CA ASN A 48 2.85 3.77 14.47
C ASN A 48 2.49 4.27 13.06
N HIS A 49 2.75 5.54 12.74
CA HIS A 49 2.47 6.11 11.43
C HIS A 49 3.76 6.58 10.76
N ILE A 50 4.01 6.07 9.56
CA ILE A 50 5.17 6.43 8.78
C ILE A 50 4.77 7.34 7.63
N THR A 51 5.41 8.50 7.60
CA THR A 51 5.28 9.48 6.53
C THR A 51 6.32 9.18 5.45
N VAL A 52 5.83 8.91 4.25
CA VAL A 52 6.63 8.61 3.06
C VAL A 52 6.41 9.72 2.02
N GLN A 53 7.44 10.02 1.23
CA GLN A 53 7.32 11.02 0.18
C GLN A 53 6.49 10.49 -1.00
N GLU A 54 5.68 11.35 -1.63
CA GLU A 54 4.77 10.96 -2.72
C GLU A 54 5.52 10.30 -3.89
N ARG A 55 6.76 10.76 -4.19
CA ARG A 55 7.62 10.17 -5.21
C ARG A 55 7.90 8.68 -5.00
N SER A 56 7.81 8.22 -3.76
CA SER A 56 8.06 6.83 -3.37
C SER A 56 6.78 6.00 -3.26
N ARG A 57 5.61 6.54 -3.67
CA ARG A 57 4.30 5.88 -3.67
C ARG A 57 4.34 4.46 -4.26
N LYS A 58 5.03 4.29 -5.39
CA LYS A 58 5.14 2.96 -6.04
C LYS A 58 5.76 1.94 -5.11
N LYS A 59 6.91 2.25 -4.49
CA LYS A 59 7.59 1.36 -3.54
C LYS A 59 6.75 1.10 -2.28
N LEU A 60 5.99 2.10 -1.83
CA LEU A 60 5.10 1.98 -0.67
C LEU A 60 4.05 0.89 -0.88
N PHE A 61 3.44 0.82 -2.06
CA PHE A 61 2.39 -0.16 -2.34
C PHE A 61 2.87 -1.43 -3.07
N SER A 62 4.17 -1.59 -3.29
CA SER A 62 4.74 -2.74 -4.00
C SER A 62 5.91 -3.38 -3.26
N CYS A 63 5.85 -3.43 -1.92
CA CYS A 63 6.87 -4.09 -1.13
C CYS A 63 6.97 -5.59 -1.47
N PRO A 64 8.17 -6.17 -1.67
CA PRO A 64 8.34 -7.61 -1.81
C PRO A 64 7.93 -8.41 -0.56
N GLY A 65 7.98 -7.79 0.63
CA GLY A 65 7.55 -8.40 1.89
C GLY A 65 6.03 -8.48 2.05
N MET A 66 5.25 -7.96 1.10
CA MET A 66 3.80 -8.03 1.12
C MET A 66 3.33 -9.48 0.91
N LYS A 67 2.68 -10.04 1.93
CA LYS A 67 2.04 -11.36 1.85
C LYS A 67 0.82 -11.26 0.93
N LYS A 68 0.99 -11.69 -0.32
CA LYS A 68 -0.12 -11.78 -1.28
C LYS A 68 -0.98 -12.98 -0.93
N THR A 69 -2.27 -12.76 -0.75
CA THR A 69 -3.26 -13.81 -0.52
C THR A 69 -4.24 -13.89 -1.68
N ARG A 70 -5.12 -14.89 -1.63
CA ARG A 70 -6.18 -15.09 -2.63
C ARG A 70 -7.30 -14.06 -2.55
N LYS A 71 -7.38 -13.28 -1.46
CA LYS A 71 -8.47 -12.35 -1.22
C LYS A 71 -7.95 -10.96 -0.88
N ILE A 72 -8.64 -9.95 -1.40
CA ILE A 72 -8.38 -8.56 -1.10
C ILE A 72 -9.62 -7.91 -0.52
N ARG A 73 -9.41 -6.91 0.33
CA ARG A 73 -10.44 -5.95 0.74
C ARG A 73 -10.17 -4.63 0.05
N ILE A 74 -11.18 -4.06 -0.59
CA ILE A 74 -11.09 -2.74 -1.22
C ILE A 74 -11.06 -1.68 -0.13
N THR A 75 -10.08 -0.78 -0.15
CA THR A 75 -10.02 0.37 0.75
C THR A 75 -10.62 1.60 0.09
N CYS A 76 -10.24 1.87 -1.16
CA CYS A 76 -10.74 3.00 -1.93
C CYS A 76 -10.49 2.75 -3.42
N CYS A 77 -11.54 2.40 -4.16
CA CYS A 77 -11.50 2.31 -5.63
C CYS A 77 -11.82 3.69 -6.23
N ARG A 78 -10.90 4.25 -7.04
CA ARG A 78 -11.12 5.54 -7.72
C ARG A 78 -11.54 5.40 -9.18
N ALA A 79 -11.61 4.17 -9.69
CA ALA A 79 -11.99 3.92 -11.06
C ALA A 79 -13.45 4.31 -11.32
N VAL A 80 -13.70 4.88 -12.49
CA VAL A 80 -15.04 5.26 -12.96
C VAL A 80 -15.45 4.30 -14.08
N GLY A 81 -16.52 3.54 -13.85
CA GLY A 81 -17.06 2.57 -14.80
C GLY A 81 -18.05 1.62 -14.15
N SER A 82 -19.09 1.19 -14.88
CA SER A 82 -20.11 0.27 -14.37
C SER A 82 -19.53 -1.08 -13.95
N GLN A 83 -18.45 -1.50 -14.60
CA GLN A 83 -17.72 -2.73 -14.26
C GLN A 83 -17.06 -2.68 -12.86
N PHE A 84 -16.82 -1.50 -12.31
CA PHE A 84 -16.27 -1.31 -10.96
C PHE A 84 -17.35 -1.14 -9.88
N ALA A 85 -18.63 -1.19 -10.23
CA ALA A 85 -19.73 -0.84 -9.31
C ALA A 85 -19.82 -1.75 -8.07
N ASN A 86 -19.31 -2.99 -8.15
CA ASN A 86 -19.23 -3.93 -7.02
C ASN A 86 -17.99 -3.75 -6.15
N LEU A 87 -17.04 -2.88 -6.52
CA LEU A 87 -15.79 -2.63 -5.78
C LEU A 87 -15.97 -1.48 -4.78
N THR A 88 -16.88 -1.67 -3.82
CA THR A 88 -17.15 -0.68 -2.77
C THR A 88 -16.11 -0.76 -1.64
N PRO A 89 -15.89 0.31 -0.86
CA PRO A 89 -15.07 0.23 0.34
C PRO A 89 -15.51 -0.92 1.25
N ASP A 90 -14.54 -1.65 1.82
CA ASP A 90 -14.68 -2.85 2.63
C ASP A 90 -15.23 -4.11 1.92
N SER A 91 -15.57 -4.03 0.63
CA SER A 91 -15.91 -5.23 -0.15
C SER A 91 -14.71 -6.18 -0.28
N ILE A 92 -14.99 -7.48 -0.25
CA ILE A 92 -13.98 -8.55 -0.33
C ILE A 92 -14.09 -9.24 -1.69
N HIS A 93 -12.95 -9.41 -2.36
CA HIS A 93 -12.89 -10.00 -3.70
C HIS A 93 -11.78 -11.03 -3.80
N GLU A 94 -12.01 -12.06 -4.61
CA GLU A 94 -11.00 -13.06 -4.95
C GLU A 94 -10.09 -12.57 -6.08
N VAL A 95 -8.79 -12.79 -5.90
CA VAL A 95 -7.77 -12.48 -6.90
C VAL A 95 -7.82 -13.53 -7.98
N ILE A 96 -8.08 -13.10 -9.21
CA ILE A 96 -8.10 -13.95 -10.40
C ILE A 96 -6.75 -13.87 -11.15
N PRO A 97 -6.44 -14.86 -12.01
CA PRO A 97 -5.26 -14.79 -12.87
C PRO A 97 -5.28 -13.57 -13.78
N THR A 98 -4.09 -13.04 -14.06
CA THR A 98 -3.89 -11.95 -15.02
C THR A 98 -4.39 -12.34 -16.42
N PRO A 99 -5.32 -11.58 -17.03
CA PRO A 99 -5.76 -11.81 -18.40
C PRO A 99 -4.61 -11.70 -19.41
N PRO A 100 -4.65 -12.42 -20.55
CA PRO A 100 -3.61 -12.35 -21.59
C PRO A 100 -3.35 -10.91 -22.04
N GLY A 101 -2.07 -10.55 -22.24
CA GLY A 101 -1.65 -9.22 -22.68
C GLY A 101 -1.46 -8.19 -21.57
N ASN A 102 -1.78 -8.50 -20.31
CA ASN A 102 -1.75 -7.56 -19.19
C ASN A 102 -0.60 -7.78 -18.18
N ASN A 103 0.65 -7.64 -18.61
CA ASN A 103 1.83 -8.00 -17.79
C ASN A 103 2.23 -6.97 -16.69
N GLY A 104 1.35 -6.01 -16.37
CA GLY A 104 1.69 -4.96 -15.41
C GLY A 104 1.60 -5.42 -13.94
N ASN A 105 2.70 -5.32 -13.19
CA ASN A 105 2.77 -5.72 -11.77
C ASN A 105 2.23 -4.68 -10.76
N ASN A 106 1.48 -3.67 -11.21
CA ASN A 106 1.02 -2.54 -10.41
C ASN A 106 -0.37 -2.71 -9.78
N GLY A 107 -0.87 -3.94 -9.69
CA GLY A 107 -2.20 -4.22 -9.15
C GLY A 107 -2.52 -5.71 -9.16
N VAL A 108 -3.77 -6.02 -8.81
CA VAL A 108 -4.35 -7.36 -8.87
C VAL A 108 -5.60 -7.34 -9.74
N TRP A 109 -5.94 -8.49 -10.30
CA TRP A 109 -7.16 -8.67 -11.06
C TRP A 109 -8.22 -9.30 -10.17
N VAL A 110 -9.45 -8.81 -10.27
CA VAL A 110 -10.64 -9.35 -9.60
C VAL A 110 -11.82 -9.38 -10.57
N MET A 111 -12.88 -10.09 -10.24
CA MET A 111 -14.11 -10.05 -11.02
C MET A 111 -14.91 -8.77 -10.68
N GLY A 112 -15.01 -7.89 -11.67
CA GLY A 112 -15.96 -6.77 -11.64
C GLY A 112 -17.37 -7.23 -12.01
N VAL A 113 -18.23 -6.28 -12.32
CA VAL A 113 -19.57 -6.57 -12.85
C VAL A 113 -19.45 -7.01 -14.31
N GLY A 114 -19.60 -8.32 -14.54
CA GLY A 114 -19.62 -8.92 -15.89
C GLY A 114 -18.25 -9.15 -16.53
N GLU A 115 -17.19 -8.48 -16.07
CA GLU A 115 -15.84 -8.62 -16.63
C GLU A 115 -14.71 -8.53 -15.59
N PRO A 116 -13.54 -9.13 -15.86
CA PRO A 116 -12.31 -8.93 -15.08
C PRO A 116 -11.87 -7.46 -15.06
N VAL A 117 -11.60 -6.93 -13.86
CA VAL A 117 -11.09 -5.57 -13.67
C VAL A 117 -9.82 -5.56 -12.84
N LYS A 118 -8.97 -4.56 -13.07
CA LYS A 118 -7.71 -4.39 -12.36
C LYS A 118 -7.85 -3.37 -11.23
N VAL A 119 -7.50 -3.76 -10.02
CA VAL A 119 -7.43 -2.89 -8.85
C VAL A 119 -5.98 -2.53 -8.58
N LEU A 120 -5.69 -1.23 -8.43
CA LEU A 120 -4.31 -0.76 -8.32
C LEU A 120 -3.74 -0.96 -6.91
N ASN A 121 -2.43 -1.16 -6.83
CA ASN A 121 -1.71 -1.21 -5.57
C ASN A 121 -1.97 0.09 -4.76
N GLY A 122 -2.53 -0.06 -3.57
CA GLY A 122 -2.94 1.05 -2.69
C GLY A 122 -4.43 1.36 -2.68
N GLU A 123 -5.23 0.72 -3.54
CA GLU A 123 -6.70 0.77 -3.51
C GLU A 123 -7.31 -0.43 -2.74
N PHE A 124 -6.46 -1.33 -2.25
CA PHE A 124 -6.85 -2.54 -1.54
C PHE A 124 -5.79 -2.99 -0.53
N THR A 125 -6.19 -3.87 0.37
CA THR A 125 -5.32 -4.61 1.30
C THR A 125 -5.56 -6.10 1.14
N TYR A 126 -4.50 -6.92 1.21
CA TYR A 126 -4.67 -8.37 1.31
C TYR A 126 -5.25 -8.74 2.67
N ILE A 127 -6.20 -9.68 2.67
CA ILE A 127 -6.72 -10.27 3.89
C ILE A 127 -6.16 -11.70 4.00
N ASN A 128 -5.61 -12.03 5.17
CA ASN A 128 -5.33 -13.42 5.51
C ASN A 128 -6.64 -14.04 6.00
N GLU A 129 -6.98 -15.21 5.47
CA GLU A 129 -8.02 -16.07 6.07
C GLU A 129 -7.58 -16.57 7.44
#